data_AF-A0A060QN30-F1
#
_entry.id   AF-A0A060QN30-F1
#
_cell.length_a   1.000
_cell.length_b   1.000
_cell.length_c   1.000
_cell.angle_alpha   90.00
_cell.angle_beta   90.00
_cell.angle_gamma   90.00
#
_symmetry.space_group_name_H-M   'P 1'
#
loop_
_entity.id
_entity.type
_entity.pdbx_description
1 polymer ?
#
loop_
_entity_poly.entity_id
_entity_poly.type
_entity_poly.pdbx_seq_one_letter_code
_entity_poly.pdbx_strand_id
1 'polypeptide(L)'
;MRDVNNGWLVRYLHSNTASAFFFLVIICVDFVYFFLCNPLFTSNKPCIKYLATKDARLKSSKAQLPLFALRKYSRALSSKSGIHNIVTSSHSKIGDIACETAPTHKPENLAFLSDEEFGEWFRGFVDAEGCFSIQTVKNHFKFIFTFCLHIDETPLIKYIIQRLGVGAFSLRESSVNFTVSSKDALLVIFGVLDKRPLNTSKNLNYLAFRQAYDLYFYRESVNISSELSQEIVTLKDKMNKKRVEFKQSTDHKIHITPYWLLGFVEGEGYFSTNKTDYSLKFGIGQTSQEIIVLEAIQKYFFSTTNS
;
A
#
# COMPACT_ATOMS: atom_id res chain seq x y z
N MET A 1 10.23 -29.40 33.48
CA MET A 1 10.69 -28.05 33.05
C MET A 1 11.27 -28.18 31.65
N ARG A 2 10.53 -27.76 30.62
CA ARG A 2 11.07 -27.60 29.26
C ARG A 2 11.24 -26.11 29.03
N ASP A 3 12.44 -25.75 28.63
CA ASP A 3 12.94 -24.39 28.45
C ASP A 3 12.06 -23.62 27.44
N VAL A 4 11.43 -22.54 27.89
CA VAL A 4 10.48 -21.72 27.10
C VAL A 4 11.15 -20.46 26.52
N ASN A 5 12.46 -20.31 26.70
CA ASN A 5 13.15 -19.04 26.45
C ASN A 5 13.31 -18.67 24.97
N ASN A 6 13.10 -19.61 24.03
CA ASN A 6 13.29 -19.37 22.58
C ASN A 6 12.02 -19.54 21.73
N GLY A 7 10.86 -19.78 22.35
CA GLY A 7 9.59 -19.99 21.62
C GLY A 7 9.05 -18.73 20.91
N TRP A 8 9.54 -17.55 21.29
CA TRP A 8 9.23 -16.28 20.63
C TRP A 8 10.05 -16.09 19.35
N LEU A 9 11.31 -16.54 19.33
CA LEU A 9 12.20 -16.46 18.16
C LEU A 9 11.69 -17.34 17.01
N VAL A 10 11.16 -18.52 17.33
CA VAL A 10 10.52 -19.42 16.35
C VAL A 10 9.22 -18.83 15.81
N ARG A 11 8.43 -18.12 16.63
CA ARG A 11 7.23 -17.40 16.17
C ARG A 11 7.57 -16.17 15.34
N TYR A 12 8.64 -15.45 15.70
CA TYR A 12 9.17 -14.31 14.93
C TYR A 12 9.70 -14.73 13.55
N LEU A 13 10.38 -15.88 13.47
CA LEU A 13 10.79 -16.48 12.20
C LEU A 13 9.61 -16.99 11.37
N HIS A 14 8.54 -17.48 12.01
CA HIS A 14 7.32 -17.95 11.33
C HIS A 14 6.45 -16.80 10.79
N SER A 15 6.36 -15.68 11.51
CA SER A 15 5.63 -14.49 11.06
C SER A 15 6.38 -13.69 9.99
N ASN A 16 7.72 -13.75 9.97
CA ASN A 16 8.57 -13.00 9.02
C ASN A 16 9.16 -13.86 7.90
N THR A 17 8.74 -15.12 7.73
CA THR A 17 9.31 -15.99 6.69
C THR A 17 9.14 -15.42 5.28
N ALA A 18 8.07 -14.66 5.02
CA ALA A 18 7.87 -13.96 3.75
C ALA A 18 8.87 -12.80 3.57
N SER A 19 9.03 -11.94 4.58
CA SER A 19 9.95 -10.79 4.55
C SER A 19 11.43 -11.22 4.49
N ALA A 20 11.79 -12.29 5.22
CA ALA A 20 13.12 -12.89 5.13
C ALA A 20 13.37 -13.56 3.77
N PHE A 21 12.33 -14.16 3.17
CA PHE A 21 12.39 -14.69 1.81
C PHE A 21 12.58 -13.58 0.77
N PHE A 22 11.90 -12.43 0.90
CA PHE A 22 12.14 -11.28 0.02
C PHE A 22 13.55 -10.71 0.14
N PHE A 23 14.09 -10.62 1.36
CA PHE A 23 15.50 -10.26 1.56
C PHE A 23 16.45 -11.26 0.92
N LEU A 24 16.19 -12.57 1.03
CA LEU A 24 17.00 -13.62 0.40
C LEU A 24 16.87 -13.65 -1.13
N VAL A 25 15.69 -13.37 -1.68
CA VAL A 25 15.47 -13.28 -3.13
C VAL A 25 16.17 -12.05 -3.70
N ILE A 26 16.11 -10.90 -3.03
CA ILE A 26 16.84 -9.69 -3.42
C ILE A 26 18.35 -9.94 -3.35
N ILE A 27 18.84 -10.53 -2.25
CA ILE A 27 20.26 -10.90 -2.12
C ILE A 27 20.65 -11.90 -3.21
N CYS A 28 19.82 -12.90 -3.53
CA CYS A 28 20.13 -13.86 -4.60
C CYS A 28 20.10 -13.22 -6.00
N VAL A 29 19.20 -12.27 -6.27
CA VAL A 29 19.17 -11.52 -7.54
C VAL A 29 20.42 -10.65 -7.67
N ASP A 30 20.84 -9.97 -6.61
CA ASP A 30 22.05 -9.15 -6.59
C ASP A 30 23.33 -9.99 -6.61
N PHE A 31 23.33 -11.16 -5.97
CA PHE A 31 24.46 -12.11 -5.97
C PHE A 31 24.64 -12.77 -7.34
N VAL A 32 23.52 -13.10 -8.01
CA VAL A 32 23.53 -13.57 -9.40
C VAL A 32 23.98 -12.44 -10.34
N TYR A 33 23.56 -11.19 -10.11
CA TYR A 33 24.03 -10.02 -10.87
C TYR A 33 25.54 -9.78 -10.68
N PHE A 34 26.04 -9.90 -9.45
CA PHE A 34 27.46 -9.77 -9.11
C PHE A 34 28.33 -10.84 -9.80
N PHE A 35 27.83 -12.08 -9.93
CA PHE A 35 28.53 -13.14 -10.66
C PHE A 35 28.41 -13.01 -12.19
N LEU A 36 27.29 -12.48 -12.71
CA LEU A 36 27.11 -12.24 -14.15
C LEU A 36 27.88 -11.02 -14.66
N CYS A 37 28.17 -10.04 -13.80
CA CYS A 37 28.88 -8.81 -14.15
C CYS A 37 30.38 -8.81 -13.81
N ASN A 38 30.92 -9.91 -13.27
CA ASN A 38 32.35 -10.03 -12.97
C ASN A 38 33.14 -10.44 -14.23
N PRO A 39 34.09 -9.62 -14.74
CA PRO A 39 34.81 -9.90 -15.98
C PRO A 39 35.77 -11.09 -15.92
N LEU A 40 35.90 -11.76 -14.76
CA LEU A 40 36.78 -12.92 -14.57
C LEU A 40 36.17 -14.26 -15.06
N PHE A 41 34.89 -14.31 -15.44
CA PHE A 41 34.21 -15.56 -15.85
C PHE A 41 33.59 -15.55 -17.26
N THR A 42 33.89 -14.54 -18.10
CA THR A 42 33.24 -14.43 -19.41
C THR A 42 34.00 -15.17 -20.51
N SER A 43 33.58 -16.40 -20.82
CA SER A 43 33.86 -17.03 -22.12
C SER A 43 32.55 -17.38 -22.84
N ASN A 44 32.24 -16.56 -23.85
CA ASN A 44 31.39 -16.81 -25.02
C ASN A 44 29.98 -17.38 -24.80
N LYS A 45 28.94 -16.52 -24.67
CA LYS A 45 27.54 -16.84 -25.03
C LYS A 45 26.70 -15.57 -25.37
N PRO A 46 25.60 -15.71 -26.13
CA PRO A 46 24.90 -14.67 -26.93
C PRO A 46 24.28 -13.46 -26.21
N CYS A 47 24.49 -13.29 -24.90
CA CYS A 47 23.88 -12.23 -24.08
C CYS A 47 24.40 -10.82 -24.42
N ILE A 48 25.63 -10.71 -24.96
CA ILE A 48 26.26 -9.42 -25.32
C ILE A 48 25.50 -8.68 -26.44
N LYS A 49 24.85 -9.38 -27.38
CA LYS A 49 24.05 -8.74 -28.45
C LYS A 49 22.76 -8.09 -27.94
N TYR A 50 22.19 -8.62 -26.85
CA TYR A 50 20.96 -8.10 -26.25
C TYR A 50 21.21 -6.81 -25.44
N LEU A 51 22.34 -6.73 -24.73
CA LEU A 51 22.69 -5.53 -23.94
C LEU A 51 23.10 -4.35 -24.83
N ALA A 52 23.82 -4.60 -25.93
CA ALA A 52 24.22 -3.56 -26.88
C ALA A 52 23.02 -2.86 -27.58
N THR A 53 21.89 -3.56 -27.73
CA THR A 53 20.69 -3.00 -28.40
C THR A 53 19.79 -2.17 -27.47
N LYS A 54 19.90 -2.35 -26.14
CA LYS A 54 19.13 -1.59 -25.13
C LYS A 54 19.75 -0.21 -24.88
N ASP A 55 21.08 -0.13 -24.85
CA ASP A 55 21.83 1.13 -24.64
C ASP A 55 21.67 2.14 -25.79
N ALA A 56 21.46 1.65 -27.02
CA ALA A 56 21.23 2.50 -28.18
C ALA A 56 19.85 3.20 -28.16
N ARG A 57 18.83 2.58 -27.53
CA ARG A 57 17.47 3.16 -27.45
C ARG A 57 17.34 4.23 -26.37
N LEU A 58 18.07 4.10 -25.26
CA LEU A 58 18.04 5.07 -24.15
C LEU A 58 18.64 6.43 -24.51
N LYS A 59 19.48 6.52 -25.54
CA LYS A 59 20.11 7.80 -25.94
C LYS A 59 19.20 8.74 -26.75
N SER A 60 17.97 8.35 -27.10
CA SER A 60 17.14 9.10 -28.07
C SER A 60 15.94 9.89 -27.51
N SER A 61 15.55 9.79 -26.23
CA SER A 61 14.39 10.54 -25.71
C SER A 61 14.76 11.67 -24.76
N LYS A 62 15.03 12.86 -25.30
CA LYS A 62 14.89 14.13 -24.58
C LYS A 62 13.53 14.73 -24.92
N ALA A 63 12.63 14.82 -23.93
CA ALA A 63 11.43 15.64 -24.01
C ALA A 63 11.33 16.50 -22.74
N GLN A 64 11.32 17.82 -22.93
CA GLN A 64 11.12 18.84 -21.89
C GLN A 64 9.62 18.98 -21.57
N LEU A 65 9.28 19.09 -20.28
CA LEU A 65 7.94 19.41 -19.78
C LEU A 65 7.81 20.92 -19.46
N PRO A 66 6.63 21.54 -19.64
CA PRO A 66 6.48 22.99 -19.60
C PRO A 66 6.35 23.56 -18.18
N LEU A 67 7.05 24.67 -17.94
CA LEU A 67 7.22 25.44 -16.70
C LEU A 67 5.96 26.04 -16.05
N PHE A 68 4.74 25.75 -16.55
CA PHE A 68 3.53 26.43 -16.10
C PHE A 68 2.87 25.78 -14.86
N ALA A 69 3.11 24.49 -14.61
CA ALA A 69 2.45 23.74 -13.52
C ALA A 69 3.02 24.02 -12.11
N LEU A 70 4.27 24.50 -11.99
CA LEU A 70 4.95 24.69 -10.70
C LEU A 70 4.52 25.98 -9.95
N ARG A 71 3.87 26.94 -10.62
CA ARG A 71 3.53 28.24 -10.02
C ARG A 71 2.26 28.23 -9.15
N LYS A 72 1.36 27.25 -9.30
CA LYS A 72 0.14 27.16 -8.48
C LYS A 72 0.38 26.45 -7.14
N TYR A 73 1.34 25.53 -7.07
CA TYR A 73 1.64 24.74 -5.87
C TYR A 73 2.40 25.52 -4.79
N SER A 74 3.28 26.46 -5.16
CA SER A 74 4.10 27.20 -4.20
C SER A 74 3.33 28.27 -3.39
N ARG A 75 2.24 28.83 -3.93
CA ARG A 75 1.45 29.86 -3.23
C ARG A 75 0.65 29.31 -2.05
N ALA A 76 0.32 28.01 -2.05
CA ALA A 76 -0.44 27.39 -0.97
C ALA A 76 0.42 27.13 0.28
N LEU A 77 1.74 26.95 0.13
CA LEU A 77 2.67 26.68 1.23
C LEU A 77 3.11 27.94 1.98
N SER A 78 2.98 29.12 1.38
CA SER A 78 3.43 30.39 1.98
C SER A 78 2.47 30.96 3.05
N SER A 79 1.24 30.47 3.19
CA SER A 79 0.22 31.14 4.02
C SER A 79 -0.04 30.54 5.40
N LYS A 80 0.71 29.51 5.82
CA LYS A 80 0.55 28.93 7.17
C LYS A 80 1.88 28.63 7.84
N SER A 81 2.58 29.70 8.25
CA SER A 81 3.49 29.65 9.39
C SER A 81 2.79 30.34 10.56
N GLY A 82 2.28 29.53 11.49
CA GLY A 82 1.62 29.98 12.71
C GLY A 82 1.97 29.00 13.81
N ILE A 83 3.07 29.27 14.49
CA ILE A 83 3.59 28.53 15.63
C ILE A 83 2.59 28.67 16.78
N HIS A 84 2.18 27.57 17.41
CA HIS A 84 1.75 27.60 18.81
C HIS A 84 2.22 26.36 19.57
N ASN A 85 2.95 26.67 20.64
CA ASN A 85 3.56 25.79 21.63
C ASN A 85 2.52 24.98 22.42
N ILE A 86 2.88 23.76 22.82
CA ILE A 86 2.29 23.12 24.01
C ILE A 86 3.42 22.73 24.97
N VAL A 87 3.33 23.33 26.15
CA VAL A 87 4.15 23.16 27.35
C VAL A 87 3.90 21.76 27.93
N THR A 88 4.96 21.06 28.33
CA THR A 88 4.88 19.96 29.31
C THR A 88 5.76 20.29 30.52
N SER A 89 5.14 20.32 31.70
CA SER A 89 5.80 20.50 32.99
C SER A 89 5.90 19.16 33.71
N SER A 90 7.10 18.76 34.12
CA SER A 90 7.51 18.51 35.51
C SER A 90 8.72 17.56 35.58
N HIS A 91 9.65 17.96 36.44
CA HIS A 91 10.99 17.43 36.64
C HIS A 91 11.01 16.09 37.40
N SER A 92 11.94 15.21 37.04
CA SER A 92 12.89 14.64 38.02
C SER A 92 14.20 14.25 37.33
N LYS A 93 15.32 14.73 37.89
CA LYS A 93 16.70 14.55 37.43
C LYS A 93 17.26 13.22 37.93
N ILE A 94 17.79 12.36 37.07
CA ILE A 94 18.82 11.37 37.42
C ILE A 94 19.75 11.13 36.22
N GLY A 95 21.04 11.43 36.42
CA GLY A 95 22.21 10.69 35.90
C GLY A 95 22.55 10.77 34.42
N ASP A 96 23.51 11.64 34.08
CA ASP A 96 24.24 11.59 32.81
C ASP A 96 25.04 10.27 32.71
N ILE A 97 24.61 9.38 31.83
CA ILE A 97 25.41 8.24 31.33
C ILE A 97 25.66 8.53 29.85
N ALA A 98 26.93 8.78 29.52
CA ALA A 98 27.37 8.93 28.13
C ALA A 98 27.08 7.62 27.37
N CYS A 99 26.13 7.68 26.45
CA CYS A 99 25.83 6.58 25.54
C CYS A 99 26.82 6.65 24.38
N GLU A 100 27.69 5.64 24.28
CA GLU A 100 28.55 5.43 23.11
C GLU A 100 27.70 5.50 21.83
N THR A 101 28.10 6.36 20.91
CA THR A 101 27.45 6.54 19.62
C THR A 101 27.52 5.23 18.83
N ALA A 102 26.39 4.55 18.71
CA ALA A 102 26.20 3.45 17.78
C ALA A 102 26.60 3.90 16.36
N PRO A 103 27.27 3.05 15.56
CA PRO A 103 27.74 3.43 14.24
C PRO A 103 26.55 3.83 13.37
N THR A 104 26.54 5.09 12.93
CA THR A 104 25.59 5.63 11.96
C THR A 104 25.89 5.06 10.58
N HIS A 105 25.59 3.78 10.36
CA HIS A 105 25.33 3.30 9.01
C HIS A 105 23.94 3.82 8.62
N LYS A 106 23.90 4.98 7.96
CA LYS A 106 22.76 5.30 7.10
C LYS A 106 22.71 4.19 6.06
N PRO A 107 21.61 3.42 5.92
CA PRO A 107 21.49 2.49 4.81
C PRO A 107 21.47 3.35 3.53
N GLU A 108 22.56 3.27 2.78
CA GLU A 108 22.67 3.88 1.46
C GLU A 108 21.63 3.23 0.54
N ASN A 109 20.80 4.06 -0.10
CA ASN A 109 19.92 3.73 -1.22
C ASN A 109 18.91 2.59 -1.03
N LEU A 110 17.95 2.74 -0.11
CA LEU A 110 16.61 2.25 -0.42
C LEU A 110 15.99 3.26 -1.39
N ALA A 111 15.92 2.93 -2.68
CA ALA A 111 15.26 3.79 -3.65
C ALA A 111 13.80 3.99 -3.20
N PHE A 112 13.48 5.17 -2.67
CA PHE A 112 12.11 5.48 -2.27
C PHE A 112 11.21 5.41 -3.50
N LEU A 113 10.11 4.63 -3.43
CA LEU A 113 9.10 4.59 -4.48
C LEU A 113 8.70 6.02 -4.85
N SER A 114 8.67 6.36 -6.15
CA SER A 114 8.07 7.61 -6.61
C SER A 114 6.59 7.68 -6.20
N ASP A 115 5.97 8.85 -6.29
CA ASP A 115 4.57 9.01 -5.89
C ASP A 115 3.60 8.22 -6.77
N GLU A 116 3.96 7.97 -8.02
CA GLU A 116 3.17 7.11 -8.92
C GLU A 116 3.28 5.64 -8.52
N GLU A 117 4.51 5.15 -8.27
CA GLU A 117 4.76 3.77 -7.86
C GLU A 117 4.14 3.47 -6.49
N PHE A 118 4.26 4.40 -5.55
CA PHE A 118 3.58 4.30 -4.26
C PHE A 118 2.06 4.32 -4.44
N GLY A 119 1.52 5.15 -5.34
CA GLY A 119 0.09 5.20 -5.61
C GLY A 119 -0.44 3.86 -6.14
N GLU A 120 0.27 3.22 -7.07
CA GLU A 120 -0.10 1.91 -7.58
C GLU A 120 0.07 0.80 -6.53
N TRP A 121 1.17 0.82 -5.76
CA TRP A 121 1.37 -0.08 -4.63
C TRP A 121 0.25 0.05 -3.60
N PHE A 122 -0.07 1.27 -3.20
CA PHE A 122 -1.13 1.55 -2.23
C PHE A 122 -2.48 1.10 -2.76
N ARG A 123 -2.77 1.30 -4.06
CA ARG A 123 -3.98 0.77 -4.71
C ARG A 123 -4.06 -0.75 -4.59
N GLY A 124 -2.97 -1.46 -4.84
CA GLY A 124 -2.88 -2.92 -4.67
C GLY A 124 -3.08 -3.37 -3.23
N PHE A 125 -2.41 -2.70 -2.29
CA PHE A 125 -2.54 -2.99 -0.86
C PHE A 125 -3.96 -2.71 -0.36
N VAL A 126 -4.63 -1.68 -0.86
CA VAL A 126 -6.05 -1.41 -0.57
C VAL A 126 -6.95 -2.49 -1.15
N ASP A 127 -6.66 -3.00 -2.35
CA ASP A 127 -7.37 -4.14 -2.94
C ASP A 127 -7.25 -5.41 -2.09
N ALA A 128 -6.19 -5.56 -1.30
CA ALA A 128 -6.05 -6.62 -0.31
C ALA A 128 -6.74 -6.26 1.02
N GLU A 129 -6.17 -5.31 1.77
CA GLU A 129 -6.43 -5.07 3.19
C GLU A 129 -7.45 -3.96 3.46
N GLY A 130 -7.73 -3.12 2.47
CA GLY A 130 -8.52 -1.90 2.62
C GLY A 130 -9.99 -2.14 2.95
N CYS A 131 -10.58 -1.25 3.76
CA CYS A 131 -11.99 -1.28 4.11
C CYS A 131 -12.60 0.12 4.12
N PHE A 132 -13.75 0.27 3.45
CA PHE A 132 -14.54 1.50 3.42
C PHE A 132 -15.83 1.30 4.22
N SER A 133 -16.13 2.23 5.13
CA SER A 133 -17.28 2.10 6.04
C SER A 133 -18.00 3.42 6.25
N ILE A 134 -19.32 3.36 6.23
CA ILE A 134 -20.21 4.46 6.58
C ILE A 134 -20.93 4.09 7.88
N GLN A 135 -20.70 4.86 8.93
CA GLN A 135 -21.37 4.71 10.21
C GLN A 135 -22.46 5.77 10.37
N THR A 136 -23.59 5.37 10.97
CA THR A 136 -24.67 6.30 11.33
C THR A 136 -24.50 6.66 12.79
N VAL A 137 -24.33 7.95 13.10
CA VAL A 137 -24.10 8.46 14.45
C VAL A 137 -25.16 9.52 14.74
N LYS A 138 -26.21 9.15 15.49
CA LYS A 138 -27.41 9.97 15.68
C LYS A 138 -27.96 10.41 14.30
N ASN A 139 -28.01 11.71 14.02
CA ASN A 139 -28.48 12.28 12.76
C ASN A 139 -27.33 12.62 11.79
N HIS A 140 -26.13 12.06 11.98
CA HIS A 140 -24.97 12.31 11.11
C HIS A 140 -24.38 11.01 10.58
N PHE A 141 -23.59 11.13 9.52
CA PHE A 141 -22.85 10.02 8.93
C PHE A 141 -21.35 10.23 9.12
N LYS A 142 -20.65 9.18 9.54
CA LYS A 142 -19.20 9.15 9.66
C LYS A 142 -18.63 8.24 8.58
N PHE A 143 -17.73 8.79 7.77
CA PHE A 143 -17.06 8.10 6.68
C PHE A 143 -15.67 7.66 7.17
N ILE A 144 -15.33 6.40 6.97
CA ILE A 144 -14.10 5.81 7.48
C ILE A 144 -13.46 4.95 6.41
N PHE A 145 -12.21 5.23 6.09
CA PHE A 145 -11.31 4.31 5.40
C PHE A 145 -10.30 3.75 6.40
N THR A 146 -10.09 2.43 6.39
CA THR A 146 -9.28 1.74 7.40
C THR A 146 -8.73 0.42 6.87
N PHE A 147 -7.69 -0.09 7.52
CA PHE A 147 -7.23 -1.47 7.44
C PHE A 147 -6.61 -1.84 8.80
N CYS A 148 -6.67 -3.12 9.14
CA CYS A 148 -6.22 -3.64 10.43
C CYS A 148 -5.20 -4.75 10.18
N LEU A 149 -3.95 -4.51 10.57
CA LEU A 149 -2.85 -5.44 10.36
C LEU A 149 -2.36 -6.01 11.69
N HIS A 150 -1.51 -7.03 11.63
CA HIS A 150 -0.79 -7.50 12.81
C HIS A 150 0.07 -6.39 13.40
N ILE A 151 0.28 -6.38 14.72
CA ILE A 151 1.04 -5.33 15.43
C ILE A 151 2.45 -5.11 14.87
N ASP A 152 3.07 -6.16 14.33
CA ASP A 152 4.40 -6.12 13.71
C ASP A 152 4.46 -5.20 12.47
N GLU A 153 3.31 -4.96 11.82
CA GLU A 153 3.16 -4.08 10.65
C GLU A 153 3.05 -2.59 11.03
N THR A 154 3.27 -2.24 12.29
CA THR A 154 3.28 -0.84 12.74
C THR A 154 4.26 0.05 11.94
N PRO A 155 5.49 -0.41 11.57
CA PRO A 155 6.38 0.37 10.71
C PRO A 155 5.80 0.65 9.33
N LEU A 156 5.12 -0.32 8.71
CA LEU A 156 4.44 -0.15 7.42
C LEU A 156 3.36 0.93 7.52
N ILE A 157 2.56 0.92 8.57
CA ILE A 157 1.53 1.94 8.79
C ILE A 157 2.13 3.34 8.96
N LYS A 158 3.24 3.46 9.70
CA LYS A 158 3.94 4.75 9.84
C LYS A 158 4.46 5.25 8.50
N TYR A 159 5.00 4.36 7.67
CA TYR A 159 5.41 4.69 6.31
C TYR A 159 4.24 5.18 5.44
N ILE A 160 3.10 4.48 5.47
CA ILE A 160 1.88 4.89 4.76
C ILE A 160 1.42 6.28 5.20
N ILE A 161 1.35 6.55 6.51
CA ILE A 161 0.97 7.87 7.05
C ILE A 161 1.93 8.95 6.55
N GLN A 162 3.24 8.68 6.58
CA GLN A 162 4.24 9.63 6.09
C GLN A 162 4.07 9.92 4.60
N ARG A 163 3.81 8.90 3.78
CA ARG A 163 3.63 9.04 2.32
C ARG A 163 2.34 9.76 1.94
N LEU A 164 1.25 9.48 2.65
CA LEU A 164 -0.04 10.13 2.39
C LEU A 164 -0.14 11.52 3.03
N GLY A 165 0.65 11.80 4.07
CA GLY A 165 0.52 13.02 4.88
C GLY A 165 -0.77 13.07 5.72
N VAL A 166 -1.55 11.98 5.74
CA VAL A 166 -2.82 11.88 6.46
C VAL A 166 -3.00 10.49 7.08
N GLY A 167 -3.94 10.41 8.02
CA GLY A 167 -4.28 9.18 8.73
C GLY A 167 -3.69 9.14 10.12
N ALA A 168 -4.28 8.29 10.96
CA ALA A 168 -3.83 8.01 12.30
C ALA A 168 -3.82 6.50 12.50
N PHE A 169 -3.09 6.03 13.52
CA PHE A 169 -3.13 4.64 13.91
C PHE A 169 -3.44 4.47 15.40
N SER A 170 -4.07 3.36 15.73
CA SER A 170 -4.29 2.94 17.12
C SER A 170 -3.77 1.52 17.30
N LEU A 171 -2.99 1.32 18.36
CA LEU A 171 -2.47 0.02 18.74
C LEU A 171 -3.50 -0.74 19.59
N ARG A 172 -3.58 -2.04 19.37
CA ARG A 172 -4.28 -3.02 20.21
C ARG A 172 -3.26 -4.09 20.61
N GLU A 173 -3.71 -5.08 21.37
CA GLU A 173 -2.85 -6.15 21.91
C GLU A 173 -2.05 -6.89 20.81
N SER A 174 -2.69 -7.25 19.71
CA SER A 174 -2.08 -8.02 18.60
C SER A 174 -2.25 -7.38 17.22
N SER A 175 -2.82 -6.18 17.18
CA SER A 175 -3.11 -5.52 15.91
C SER A 175 -2.91 -4.02 15.95
N VAL A 176 -2.69 -3.44 14.78
CA VAL A 176 -2.62 -2.01 14.56
C VAL A 176 -3.65 -1.62 13.51
N ASN A 177 -4.46 -0.62 13.84
CA ASN A 177 -5.50 -0.12 12.94
C ASN A 177 -5.03 1.21 12.36
N PHE A 178 -4.93 1.31 11.04
CA PHE A 178 -4.82 2.59 10.34
C PHE A 178 -6.22 3.14 10.09
N THR A 179 -6.43 4.44 10.23
CA THR A 179 -7.75 5.07 10.05
C THR A 179 -7.64 6.47 9.46
N VAL A 180 -8.48 6.74 8.45
CA VAL A 180 -8.75 8.06 7.87
C VAL A 180 -10.25 8.32 7.94
N SER A 181 -10.67 9.40 8.60
CA SER A 181 -12.10 9.70 8.76
C SER A 181 -12.49 11.18 8.70
N SER A 182 -11.52 12.11 8.61
CA SER A 182 -11.86 13.52 8.44
C SER A 182 -12.24 13.80 6.99
N LYS A 183 -13.09 14.82 6.79
CA LYS A 183 -13.53 15.27 5.46
C LYS A 183 -12.31 15.47 4.53
N ASP A 184 -11.38 16.32 4.94
CA ASP A 184 -10.24 16.72 4.09
C ASP A 184 -9.23 15.59 3.88
N ALA A 185 -9.00 14.75 4.90
CA ALA A 185 -8.06 13.64 4.76
C ALA A 185 -8.56 12.55 3.81
N LEU A 186 -9.88 12.31 3.75
CA LEU A 186 -10.45 11.37 2.79
C LEU A 186 -10.25 11.82 1.34
N LEU A 187 -10.15 13.14 1.07
CA LEU A 187 -9.84 13.65 -0.26
C LEU A 187 -8.46 13.19 -0.76
N VAL A 188 -7.49 12.98 0.14
CA VAL A 188 -6.18 12.44 -0.22
C VAL A 188 -6.30 10.98 -0.66
N ILE A 189 -7.10 10.19 0.04
CA ILE A 189 -7.38 8.79 -0.34
C ILE A 189 -8.06 8.73 -1.72
N PHE A 190 -9.07 9.57 -1.94
CA PHE A 190 -9.73 9.69 -3.25
C PHE A 190 -8.75 10.14 -4.34
N GLY A 191 -7.86 11.08 -4.05
CA GLY A 191 -6.83 11.53 -4.98
C GLY A 191 -5.87 10.43 -5.46
N VAL A 192 -5.73 9.33 -4.71
CA VAL A 192 -5.00 8.14 -5.15
C VAL A 192 -5.93 7.18 -5.90
N LEU A 193 -7.08 6.85 -5.32
CA LEU A 193 -7.96 5.79 -5.83
C LEU A 193 -8.83 6.20 -7.03
N ASP A 194 -9.05 7.50 -7.27
CA ASP A 194 -9.76 8.00 -8.45
C ASP A 194 -8.90 7.96 -9.72
N LYS A 195 -7.56 7.86 -9.59
CA LYS A 195 -6.66 7.78 -10.76
C LYS A 195 -6.87 6.50 -11.56
N ARG A 196 -7.20 5.40 -10.88
CA ARG A 196 -7.47 4.11 -11.50
C ARG A 196 -8.36 3.27 -10.58
N PRO A 197 -9.40 2.61 -11.11
CA PRO A 197 -10.26 1.75 -10.32
C PRO A 197 -9.49 0.67 -9.56
N LEU A 198 -10.01 0.28 -8.40
CA LEU A 198 -9.62 -0.95 -7.74
C LEU A 198 -9.98 -2.14 -8.64
N ASN A 199 -9.15 -3.19 -8.63
CA ASN A 199 -9.33 -4.35 -9.50
C ASN A 199 -10.35 -5.35 -8.93
N THR A 200 -10.48 -5.44 -7.60
CA THR A 200 -11.39 -6.39 -6.94
C THR A 200 -12.83 -5.86 -6.82
N SER A 201 -13.77 -6.69 -6.36
CA SER A 201 -15.13 -6.23 -6.01
C SER A 201 -15.17 -5.12 -4.95
N LYS A 202 -14.06 -4.90 -4.22
CA LYS A 202 -13.88 -3.76 -3.31
C LYS A 202 -14.05 -2.42 -4.01
N ASN A 203 -13.81 -2.34 -5.32
CA ASN A 203 -14.14 -1.17 -6.14
C ASN A 203 -15.60 -0.75 -5.99
N LEU A 204 -16.54 -1.69 -5.89
CA LEU A 204 -17.96 -1.37 -5.73
C LEU A 204 -18.25 -0.71 -4.37
N ASN A 205 -17.54 -1.14 -3.32
CA ASN A 205 -17.63 -0.52 -2.00
C ASN A 205 -17.02 0.88 -2.02
N TYR A 206 -15.89 1.04 -2.71
CA TYR A 206 -15.27 2.34 -2.93
C TYR A 206 -16.20 3.33 -3.63
N LEU A 207 -16.85 2.92 -4.73
CA LEU A 207 -17.77 3.77 -5.50
C LEU A 207 -18.98 4.21 -4.65
N ALA A 208 -19.61 3.28 -3.93
CA ALA A 208 -20.72 3.61 -3.03
C ALA A 208 -20.29 4.55 -1.90
N PHE A 209 -19.09 4.32 -1.34
CA PHE A 209 -18.50 5.17 -0.31
C PHE A 209 -18.22 6.59 -0.81
N ARG A 210 -17.60 6.72 -2.00
CA ARG A 210 -17.30 8.00 -2.64
C ARG A 210 -18.58 8.78 -2.97
N GLN A 211 -19.56 8.12 -3.56
CA GLN A 211 -20.86 8.74 -3.88
C GLN A 211 -21.57 9.24 -2.62
N ALA A 212 -21.66 8.41 -1.58
CA ALA A 212 -22.28 8.80 -0.32
C ALA A 212 -21.51 9.94 0.37
N TYR A 213 -20.18 9.95 0.28
CA TYR A 213 -19.35 11.03 0.79
C TYR A 213 -19.69 12.35 0.10
N ASP A 214 -19.82 12.35 -1.23
CA ASP A 214 -20.09 13.56 -1.99
C ASP A 214 -21.50 14.10 -1.71
N LEU A 215 -22.51 13.22 -1.73
CA LEU A 215 -23.87 13.54 -1.32
C LEU A 215 -23.92 14.15 0.09
N TYR A 216 -23.13 13.60 1.02
CA TYR A 216 -23.10 14.12 2.38
C TYR A 216 -22.39 15.47 2.46
N PHE A 217 -21.15 15.59 2.01
CA PHE A 217 -20.31 16.76 2.32
C PHE A 217 -20.47 17.95 1.36
N TYR A 218 -21.09 17.74 0.20
CA TYR A 218 -21.33 18.76 -0.82
C TYR A 218 -22.82 19.05 -1.07
N ARG A 219 -23.71 18.55 -0.20
CA ARG A 219 -25.11 18.97 -0.16
C ARG A 219 -25.25 20.50 -0.01
N GLU A 220 -26.29 21.05 -0.62
CA GLU A 220 -26.61 22.48 -0.50
C GLU A 220 -27.13 22.86 0.89
N SER A 221 -27.96 21.99 1.48
CA SER A 221 -28.57 22.25 2.79
C SER A 221 -27.64 21.86 3.94
N VAL A 222 -27.54 22.75 4.94
CA VAL A 222 -26.82 22.45 6.19
C VAL A 222 -27.46 21.26 6.92
N ASN A 223 -28.78 21.16 6.86
CA ASN A 223 -29.54 20.09 7.50
C ASN A 223 -29.64 18.86 6.59
N ILE A 224 -29.59 17.67 7.20
CA ILE A 224 -29.73 16.39 6.49
C ILE A 224 -31.23 16.07 6.43
N SER A 225 -31.80 16.05 5.22
CA SER A 225 -33.20 15.67 5.03
C SER A 225 -33.40 14.15 5.22
N SER A 226 -34.64 13.74 5.42
CA SER A 226 -35.02 12.32 5.48
C SER A 226 -34.65 11.58 4.20
N GLU A 227 -34.84 12.22 3.05
CA GLU A 227 -34.60 11.65 1.72
C GLU A 227 -33.10 11.43 1.51
N LEU A 228 -32.27 12.45 1.80
CA LEU A 228 -30.81 12.34 1.71
C LEU A 228 -30.27 11.28 2.68
N SER A 229 -30.81 11.23 3.90
CA SER A 229 -30.45 10.22 4.89
C SER A 229 -30.74 8.80 4.37
N GLN A 230 -31.93 8.60 3.79
CA GLN A 230 -32.35 7.32 3.23
C GLN A 230 -31.50 6.92 2.02
N GLU A 231 -31.10 7.87 1.17
CA GLU A 231 -30.22 7.63 0.04
C GLU A 231 -28.83 7.15 0.50
N ILE A 232 -28.23 7.83 1.49
CA ILE A 232 -26.93 7.43 2.06
C ILE A 232 -27.02 6.05 2.74
N VAL A 233 -28.11 5.76 3.45
CA VAL A 233 -28.35 4.44 4.04
C VAL A 233 -28.46 3.37 2.95
N THR A 234 -29.12 3.66 1.83
CA THR A 234 -29.23 2.75 0.70
C THR A 234 -27.86 2.44 0.08
N LEU A 235 -26.98 3.44 -0.05
CA LEU A 235 -25.60 3.25 -0.52
C LEU A 235 -24.79 2.42 0.46
N LYS A 236 -24.86 2.74 1.76
CA LYS A 236 -24.22 2.00 2.84
C LYS A 236 -24.64 0.53 2.87
N ASP A 237 -25.94 0.25 2.66
CA ASP A 237 -26.47 -1.10 2.70
C ASP A 237 -26.13 -1.93 1.45
N LYS A 238 -25.61 -1.29 0.40
CA LYS A 238 -24.99 -1.98 -0.74
C LYS A 238 -23.51 -2.31 -0.51
N MET A 239 -22.92 -1.98 0.64
CA MET A 239 -21.48 -2.17 0.90
C MET A 239 -21.16 -3.39 1.77
N ASN A 240 -19.93 -3.90 1.63
CA ASN A 240 -19.31 -4.88 2.52
C ASN A 240 -20.20 -6.13 2.72
N LYS A 241 -20.40 -6.58 3.96
CA LYS A 241 -21.18 -7.78 4.30
C LYS A 241 -22.65 -7.74 3.87
N LYS A 242 -23.19 -6.55 3.55
CA LYS A 242 -24.57 -6.40 3.08
C LYS A 242 -24.68 -6.44 1.54
N ARG A 243 -23.54 -6.38 0.84
CA ARG A 243 -23.52 -6.46 -0.63
C ARG A 243 -23.95 -7.84 -1.09
N VAL A 244 -24.94 -7.85 -1.99
CA VAL A 244 -25.40 -9.05 -2.69
C VAL A 244 -25.07 -9.04 -4.18
N GLU A 245 -24.81 -7.85 -4.74
CA GLU A 245 -24.48 -7.67 -6.16
C GLU A 245 -23.00 -7.29 -6.32
N PHE A 246 -22.28 -8.12 -7.08
CA PHE A 246 -20.82 -8.07 -7.24
C PHE A 246 -20.38 -7.79 -8.69
N LYS A 247 -21.32 -7.65 -9.62
CA LYS A 247 -21.00 -7.32 -11.00
C LYS A 247 -20.50 -5.88 -11.11
N GLN A 248 -19.30 -5.73 -11.66
CA GLN A 248 -18.72 -4.44 -12.04
C GLN A 248 -19.43 -3.87 -13.27
N SER A 249 -19.28 -2.56 -13.52
CA SER A 249 -19.67 -1.95 -14.79
C SER A 249 -19.00 -2.65 -15.97
N THR A 250 -19.65 -2.68 -17.13
CA THR A 250 -19.08 -3.22 -18.38
C THR A 250 -17.79 -2.51 -18.80
N ASP A 251 -17.61 -1.27 -18.37
CA ASP A 251 -16.42 -0.47 -18.66
C ASP A 251 -15.28 -0.69 -17.66
N HIS A 252 -15.53 -1.44 -16.58
CA HIS A 252 -14.49 -1.79 -15.60
C HIS A 252 -13.51 -2.77 -16.25
N LYS A 253 -12.23 -2.38 -16.21
CA LYS A 253 -11.12 -3.18 -16.73
C LYS A 253 -10.11 -3.39 -15.62
N ILE A 254 -9.74 -4.65 -15.43
CA ILE A 254 -8.67 -5.03 -14.51
C ILE A 254 -7.33 -4.63 -15.13
N HIS A 255 -6.56 -3.85 -14.38
CA HIS A 255 -5.24 -3.39 -14.79
C HIS A 255 -4.20 -3.82 -13.76
N ILE A 256 -3.44 -4.85 -14.12
CA ILE A 256 -2.32 -5.34 -13.32
C ILE A 256 -1.08 -4.53 -13.70
N THR A 257 -0.53 -3.80 -12.74
CA THR A 257 0.77 -3.11 -12.86
C THR A 257 1.76 -3.79 -11.92
N PRO A 258 3.08 -3.64 -12.13
CA PRO A 258 4.08 -4.24 -11.24
C PRO A 258 3.87 -3.86 -9.77
N TYR A 259 3.64 -2.57 -9.50
CA TYR A 259 3.48 -2.07 -8.14
C TYR A 259 2.11 -2.39 -7.54
N TRP A 260 1.04 -2.36 -8.33
CA TRP A 260 -0.25 -2.87 -7.84
C TRP A 260 -0.15 -4.33 -7.44
N LEU A 261 0.51 -5.17 -8.25
CA LEU A 261 0.69 -6.58 -7.93
C LEU A 261 1.54 -6.76 -6.67
N LEU A 262 2.61 -5.97 -6.51
CA LEU A 262 3.42 -5.96 -5.29
C LEU A 262 2.58 -5.67 -4.05
N GLY A 263 1.81 -4.57 -4.05
CA GLY A 263 0.98 -4.23 -2.90
C GLY A 263 -0.12 -5.26 -2.62
N PHE A 264 -0.70 -5.86 -3.65
CA PHE A 264 -1.70 -6.91 -3.50
C PHE A 264 -1.09 -8.21 -2.93
N VAL A 265 0.11 -8.58 -3.38
CA VAL A 265 0.86 -9.74 -2.87
C VAL A 265 1.33 -9.53 -1.43
N GLU A 266 1.69 -8.31 -1.03
CA GLU A 266 2.05 -8.03 0.37
C GLU A 266 0.87 -8.20 1.34
N GLY A 267 -0.38 -8.07 0.88
CA GLY A 267 -1.56 -8.37 1.68
C GLY A 267 -2.05 -9.83 1.57
N GLU A 268 -2.15 -10.37 0.36
CA GLU A 268 -2.84 -11.66 0.09
C GLU A 268 -1.90 -12.80 -0.33
N GLY A 269 -0.63 -12.48 -0.54
CA GLY A 269 0.37 -13.42 -1.01
C GLY A 269 0.94 -14.29 0.11
N TYR A 270 1.38 -15.49 -0.26
CA TYR A 270 2.13 -16.35 0.63
C TYR A 270 3.25 -17.10 -0.10
N PHE A 271 4.31 -17.38 0.65
CA PHE A 271 5.42 -18.21 0.24
C PHE A 271 5.52 -19.39 1.20
N SER A 272 5.62 -20.60 0.66
CA SER A 272 5.69 -21.81 1.47
C SER A 272 6.63 -22.84 0.86
N THR A 273 7.15 -23.72 1.70
CA THR A 273 7.90 -24.90 1.28
C THR A 273 7.11 -26.16 1.65
N ASN A 274 7.04 -27.11 0.73
CA ASN A 274 6.59 -28.44 1.06
C ASN A 274 7.65 -29.14 1.92
N LYS A 275 7.23 -29.89 2.93
CA LYS A 275 8.14 -30.57 3.86
C LYS A 275 8.68 -31.89 3.31
N THR A 276 8.01 -32.47 2.31
CA THR A 276 8.36 -33.80 1.77
C THR A 276 9.33 -33.69 0.61
N ASP A 277 9.02 -32.85 -0.38
CA ASP A 277 9.80 -32.70 -1.60
C ASP A 277 10.58 -31.38 -1.68
N TYR A 278 10.48 -30.53 -0.64
CA TYR A 278 11.10 -29.20 -0.58
C TYR A 278 10.71 -28.27 -1.74
N SER A 279 9.57 -28.52 -2.40
CA SER A 279 9.04 -27.64 -3.43
C SER A 279 8.66 -26.28 -2.85
N LEU A 280 9.13 -25.23 -3.51
CA LEU A 280 8.78 -23.84 -3.19
C LEU A 280 7.48 -23.48 -3.88
N LYS A 281 6.56 -22.87 -3.13
CA LYS A 281 5.24 -22.45 -3.61
C LYS A 281 5.05 -20.98 -3.30
N PHE A 282 4.69 -20.23 -4.33
CA PHE A 282 4.08 -18.92 -4.21
C PHE A 282 2.59 -19.06 -4.53
N GLY A 283 1.75 -18.37 -3.76
CA GLY A 283 0.33 -18.28 -4.05
C GLY A 283 -0.27 -16.97 -3.59
N ILE A 284 -1.47 -16.68 -4.10
CA ILE A 284 -2.28 -15.54 -3.70
C ILE A 284 -3.65 -16.09 -3.31
N GLY A 285 -4.07 -15.84 -2.07
CA GLY A 285 -5.38 -16.23 -1.58
C GLY A 285 -6.44 -15.21 -2.00
N GLN A 286 -7.62 -15.66 -2.44
CA GLN A 286 -8.77 -14.78 -2.59
C GLN A 286 -10.09 -15.55 -2.62
N THR A 287 -11.21 -14.87 -2.45
CA THR A 287 -12.54 -15.48 -2.59
C THR A 287 -12.84 -15.87 -4.04
N SER A 288 -13.76 -16.82 -4.23
CA SER A 288 -14.16 -17.29 -5.57
C SER A 288 -14.80 -16.19 -6.43
N GLN A 289 -15.36 -15.15 -5.81
CA GLN A 289 -15.93 -14.00 -6.52
C GLN A 289 -14.86 -13.20 -7.28
N GLU A 290 -13.60 -13.25 -6.84
CA GLU A 290 -12.48 -12.52 -7.44
C GLU A 290 -11.68 -13.36 -8.44
N ILE A 291 -12.23 -14.50 -8.91
CA ILE A 291 -11.51 -15.40 -9.84
C ILE A 291 -11.01 -14.67 -11.09
N ILE A 292 -11.78 -13.70 -11.59
CA ILE A 292 -11.41 -12.86 -12.74
C ILE A 292 -10.14 -12.02 -12.49
N VAL A 293 -9.89 -11.62 -11.24
CA VAL A 293 -8.67 -10.89 -10.83
C VAL A 293 -7.49 -11.84 -10.82
N LEU A 294 -7.66 -13.05 -10.26
CA LEU A 294 -6.62 -14.08 -10.26
C LEU A 294 -6.25 -14.52 -11.68
N GLU A 295 -7.22 -14.68 -12.57
CA GLU A 295 -6.99 -14.96 -14.00
C GLU A 295 -6.22 -13.82 -14.69
N ALA A 296 -6.51 -12.56 -14.36
CA ALA A 296 -5.78 -11.41 -14.88
C ALA A 296 -4.33 -11.37 -14.38
N ILE A 297 -4.09 -11.69 -13.11
CA ILE A 297 -2.74 -11.83 -12.54
C ILE A 297 -1.98 -12.96 -13.23
N GLN A 298 -2.62 -14.11 -13.45
CA GLN A 298 -2.00 -15.23 -14.16
C GLN A 298 -1.59 -14.83 -15.59
N LYS A 299 -2.48 -14.17 -16.33
CA LYS A 299 -2.18 -13.65 -17.68
C LYS A 299 -1.03 -12.66 -17.66
N TYR A 300 -0.96 -11.80 -16.64
CA TYR A 300 0.13 -10.85 -16.45
C TYR A 300 1.48 -11.56 -16.24
N PHE A 301 1.54 -12.60 -15.40
CA PHE A 301 2.78 -13.36 -15.23
C PHE A 301 3.23 -14.02 -16.55
N PHE A 302 2.31 -14.64 -17.30
CA PHE A 302 2.66 -15.28 -18.57
C PHE A 302 3.09 -14.31 -19.68
N SER A 303 2.59 -13.07 -19.68
CA SER A 303 3.05 -12.09 -20.66
C SER A 303 4.48 -11.62 -20.36
N THR A 304 4.86 -11.53 -19.09
CA THR A 304 6.21 -11.12 -18.68
C THR A 304 7.29 -12.19 -18.88
N THR A 305 6.93 -13.48 -18.95
CA THR A 305 7.88 -14.57 -19.17
C THR A 305 8.24 -14.79 -20.66
N ASN A 306 7.45 -14.26 -21.58
CA ASN A 306 7.61 -14.45 -23.03
C ASN A 306 8.28 -13.26 -23.74
N SER A 307 8.74 -12.26 -22.99
CA SER A 307 9.36 -11.01 -23.49
C SER A 307 10.83 -10.89 -23.10
#